data_AF-A0A6H9YPX7-F1
#
_entry.id   AF-A0A6H9YPX7-F1
#
_cell.length_a   1.000
_cell.length_b   1.000
_cell.length_c   1.000
_cell.angle_alpha   90.00
_cell.angle_beta   90.00
_cell.angle_gamma   90.00
#
_symmetry.space_group_name_H-M   'P 1'
#
loop_
_entity.id
_entity.type
_entity.pdbx_description
1 polymer ?
#
loop_
_entity_poly.entity_id
_entity_poly.type
_entity_poly.pdbx_seq_one_letter_code
_entity_poly.pdbx_strand_id
1 'polypeptide(L)'
;MKLRPPVLRRLAFTAGAAILALAPTAVLAADAPPPSKVLSRYETAAAGNVVSRDCGYSTKAPNTTNQALWIFCDSAWSGTSSGFWLGVTAAIGSYTPGQVPTTLTEIPTPTAPINAPSNRPPSGLLPVPSGLVLPNGANCQVPGSSYPASWASGVAQQPSGSAKVLLPYADVCVHGGGITTERFGLVEYNPSTNTLSGQKQVFSSTSQLPFQKILGSPIFSGGYLYLFGYICDSQAFGACGSGRVTLARVSATASSWGTGSNYRYWTGSAWSADHNAATSILPGAKPLAVHAEDFGALGKGFVIVEQIDIGGNFRIWRSNSLTGGWSVTRTGTAPCGDQQGLDLCRAYFGHPALSTSSNLLMSYYDPANDHVNVMAVPW
;
A
#
# COMPACT_ATOMS: atom_id res chain seq x y z
N MET A 1 77.86 -4.42 55.57
CA MET A 1 78.62 -5.69 55.56
C MET A 1 77.62 -6.82 55.26
N LYS A 2 78.01 -7.77 54.37
CA LYS A 2 77.20 -8.74 53.57
C LYS A 2 76.69 -8.14 52.23
N LEU A 3 77.40 -8.24 51.08
CA LEU A 3 77.66 -9.39 50.16
C LEU A 3 76.34 -10.07 49.72
N ARG A 4 75.95 -10.29 48.45
CA ARG A 4 76.46 -10.17 47.05
C ARG A 4 75.23 -10.19 46.08
N PRO A 5 75.38 -9.80 44.79
CA PRO A 5 74.37 -9.94 43.71
C PRO A 5 74.50 -11.34 43.03
N PRO A 6 74.04 -11.66 41.79
CA PRO A 6 73.05 -11.07 40.84
C PRO A 6 72.04 -12.13 40.30
N VAL A 7 70.95 -11.76 39.62
CA VAL A 7 70.34 -12.63 38.57
C VAL A 7 69.70 -11.79 37.47
N LEU A 8 70.25 -11.86 36.25
CA LEU A 8 69.60 -11.47 35.01
C LEU A 8 68.28 -12.26 34.85
N ARG A 9 67.15 -11.58 34.68
CA ARG A 9 65.93 -12.20 34.13
C ARG A 9 65.69 -11.73 32.71
N ARG A 10 65.61 -12.73 31.84
CA ARG A 10 65.36 -12.69 30.40
C ARG A 10 64.03 -11.97 30.11
N LEU A 11 64.07 -11.00 29.19
CA LEU A 11 62.90 -10.50 28.48
C LEU A 11 62.39 -11.63 27.58
N ALA A 12 61.25 -12.22 27.94
CA ALA A 12 60.48 -13.06 27.04
C ALA A 12 59.43 -12.17 26.34
N PHE A 13 59.66 -11.87 25.06
CA PHE A 13 58.62 -11.36 24.17
C PHE A 13 57.66 -12.50 23.86
N THR A 14 56.55 -12.59 24.60
CA THR A 14 55.38 -13.35 24.17
C THR A 14 54.62 -12.51 23.15
N ALA A 15 54.80 -12.82 21.87
CA ALA A 15 53.92 -12.41 20.79
C ALA A 15 52.56 -13.07 21.01
N GLY A 16 51.66 -12.37 21.70
CA GLY A 16 50.26 -12.75 21.80
C GLY A 16 49.59 -12.55 20.43
N ALA A 17 49.26 -13.64 19.76
CA ALA A 17 48.39 -13.62 18.60
C ALA A 17 47.01 -13.09 19.04
N ALA A 18 46.74 -11.82 18.74
CA ALA A 18 45.41 -11.26 18.85
C ALA A 18 44.53 -11.94 17.80
N ILE A 19 43.76 -12.94 18.22
CA ILE A 19 42.65 -13.45 17.43
C ILE A 19 41.60 -12.33 17.41
N LEU A 20 41.61 -11.50 16.37
CA LEU A 20 40.46 -10.69 16.01
C LEU A 20 39.32 -11.64 15.69
N ALA A 21 38.49 -11.93 16.69
CA ALA A 21 37.16 -12.45 16.46
C ALA A 21 36.41 -11.38 15.65
N LEU A 22 36.37 -11.58 14.33
CA LEU A 22 35.40 -10.92 13.47
C LEU A 22 34.02 -11.35 13.97
N ALA A 23 33.46 -10.57 14.89
CA ALA A 23 32.03 -10.61 15.13
C ALA A 23 31.38 -10.37 13.77
N PRO A 24 30.50 -11.25 13.28
CA PRO A 24 29.70 -10.90 12.13
C PRO A 24 28.95 -9.63 12.54
N THR A 25 29.21 -8.54 11.84
CA THR A 25 28.34 -7.37 11.87
C THR A 25 27.00 -7.86 11.34
N ALA A 26 26.18 -8.38 12.26
CA ALA A 26 24.77 -8.57 12.01
C ALA A 26 24.26 -7.17 11.68
N VAL A 27 24.08 -6.91 10.38
CA VAL A 27 23.26 -5.80 9.92
C VAL A 27 21.93 -6.03 10.60
N LEU A 28 21.65 -5.25 11.66
CA LEU A 28 20.40 -5.33 12.41
C LEU A 28 19.27 -5.33 11.38
N ALA A 29 18.54 -6.44 11.30
CA ALA A 29 17.40 -6.57 10.41
C ALA A 29 16.42 -5.47 10.80
N ALA A 30 16.20 -4.54 9.88
CA ALA A 30 15.47 -3.31 10.12
C ALA A 30 13.95 -3.50 10.10
N ASP A 31 13.48 -4.66 10.55
CA ASP A 31 12.08 -5.01 10.62
C ASP A 31 11.70 -5.23 12.09
N ALA A 32 10.50 -4.82 12.46
CA ALA A 32 9.97 -4.90 13.81
C ALA A 32 8.81 -5.89 13.91
N PRO A 33 8.60 -6.55 15.07
CA PRO A 33 7.44 -7.42 15.24
C PRO A 33 6.14 -6.60 15.22
N PRO A 34 5.05 -7.10 14.62
CA PRO A 34 3.75 -6.46 14.70
C PRO A 34 3.14 -6.53 16.12
N PRO A 35 2.34 -5.53 16.55
CA PRO A 35 1.99 -4.32 15.82
C PRO A 35 3.13 -3.29 15.82
N SER A 36 3.43 -2.71 14.66
CA SER A 36 4.46 -1.66 14.54
C SER A 36 4.14 -0.71 13.38
N LYS A 37 4.74 0.47 13.42
CA LYS A 37 4.71 1.46 12.34
C LYS A 37 5.52 0.98 11.13
N VAL A 38 5.03 1.28 9.94
CA VAL A 38 5.82 1.26 8.71
C VAL A 38 6.64 2.53 8.68
N LEU A 39 7.97 2.41 8.73
CA LEU A 39 8.86 3.57 8.80
C LEU A 39 9.82 3.63 7.62
N SER A 40 10.15 4.84 7.22
CA SER A 40 11.25 5.11 6.30
C SER A 40 12.51 5.59 7.00
N ARG A 41 13.61 5.52 6.26
CA ARG A 41 14.91 6.02 6.70
C ARG A 41 14.91 7.51 6.97
N TYR A 42 14.00 8.28 6.36
CA TYR A 42 13.82 9.69 6.69
C TYR A 42 13.42 9.84 8.17
N GLU A 43 12.42 9.06 8.60
CA GLU A 43 11.86 9.10 9.97
C GLU A 43 12.89 8.64 11.01
N THR A 44 13.71 7.65 10.68
CA THR A 44 14.74 7.14 11.59
C THR A 44 16.04 7.94 11.59
N ALA A 45 16.25 8.84 10.61
CA ALA A 45 17.53 9.53 10.44
C ALA A 45 17.77 10.68 11.42
N ALA A 46 16.71 11.29 11.94
CA ALA A 46 16.79 12.37 12.91
C ALA A 46 15.55 12.40 13.80
N ALA A 47 15.74 12.76 15.07
CA ALA A 47 14.62 12.97 15.98
C ALA A 47 13.71 14.09 15.46
N GLY A 48 12.39 13.87 15.51
CA GLY A 48 11.39 14.81 15.01
C GLY A 48 11.05 14.65 13.52
N ASN A 49 11.76 13.79 12.78
CA ASN A 49 11.33 13.41 11.44
C ASN A 49 10.12 12.49 11.53
N VAL A 50 9.03 12.86 10.85
CA VAL A 50 7.77 12.13 10.84
C VAL A 50 7.19 12.17 9.43
N VAL A 51 6.59 11.06 8.98
CA VAL A 51 5.79 11.04 7.76
C VAL A 51 4.39 10.49 8.07
N SER A 52 3.38 11.35 7.94
CA SER A 52 1.97 10.93 7.93
C SER A 52 1.57 10.56 6.51
N ARG A 53 0.90 9.41 6.37
CA ARG A 53 0.59 8.80 5.07
C ARG A 53 -0.82 8.26 5.06
N ASP A 54 -1.51 8.50 3.95
CA ASP A 54 -2.71 7.74 3.62
C ASP A 54 -2.38 6.54 2.72
N CYS A 55 -3.33 5.62 2.59
CA CYS A 55 -3.14 4.34 1.92
C CYS A 55 -2.00 3.50 2.56
N GLY A 56 -1.27 2.71 1.77
CA GLY A 56 -0.26 1.77 2.26
C GLY A 56 -0.28 0.45 1.52
N TYR A 57 -0.45 0.45 0.20
CA TYR A 57 -0.41 -0.78 -0.58
C TYR A 57 1.03 -1.29 -0.68
N SER A 58 1.22 -2.60 -0.76
CA SER A 58 2.56 -3.15 -0.98
C SER A 58 2.55 -4.32 -1.93
N THR A 59 3.61 -4.44 -2.73
CA THR A 59 3.91 -5.67 -3.49
C THR A 59 5.38 -6.00 -3.34
N LYS A 60 5.75 -7.25 -3.63
CA LYS A 60 7.14 -7.59 -3.89
C LYS A 60 7.68 -6.73 -5.04
N ALA A 61 8.86 -6.13 -4.86
CA ALA A 61 9.51 -5.38 -5.92
C ALA A 61 10.00 -6.35 -7.01
N PRO A 62 9.68 -6.11 -8.30
CA PRO A 62 10.15 -6.95 -9.41
C PRO A 62 11.66 -7.12 -9.42
N ASN A 63 12.13 -8.29 -9.87
CA ASN A 63 13.56 -8.65 -9.97
C ASN A 63 14.37 -8.59 -8.67
N THR A 64 13.69 -8.59 -7.52
CA THR A 64 14.32 -8.69 -6.20
C THR A 64 13.85 -9.96 -5.49
N THR A 65 14.65 -10.46 -4.54
CA THR A 65 14.26 -11.62 -3.73
C THR A 65 13.56 -11.21 -2.43
N ASN A 66 13.90 -10.05 -1.89
CA ASN A 66 13.58 -9.64 -0.53
C ASN A 66 13.26 -8.13 -0.40
N GLN A 67 12.85 -7.45 -1.47
CA GLN A 67 12.37 -6.07 -1.38
C GLN A 67 10.85 -5.96 -1.58
N ALA A 68 10.25 -5.05 -0.83
CA ALA A 68 8.86 -4.66 -0.97
C ALA A 68 8.80 -3.20 -1.46
N LEU A 69 7.98 -2.98 -2.48
CA LEU A 69 7.58 -1.66 -2.91
C LEU A 69 6.30 -1.29 -2.16
N TRP A 70 6.32 -0.14 -1.49
CA TRP A 70 5.19 0.44 -0.79
C TRP A 70 4.70 1.67 -1.55
N ILE A 71 3.38 1.77 -1.70
CA ILE A 71 2.68 2.84 -2.40
C ILE A 71 1.73 3.50 -1.42
N PHE A 72 1.92 4.80 -1.22
CA PHE A 72 1.13 5.63 -0.32
C PHE A 72 0.38 6.66 -1.15
N CYS A 73 -0.71 7.19 -0.60
CA CYS A 73 -1.44 8.32 -1.17
C CYS A 73 -0.91 9.61 -0.52
N ASP A 74 -1.79 10.56 -0.21
CA ASP A 74 -1.39 11.84 0.37
C ASP A 74 -0.40 11.65 1.52
N SER A 75 0.70 12.40 1.45
CA SER A 75 1.83 12.24 2.35
C SER A 75 2.27 13.60 2.87
N ALA A 76 2.23 13.79 4.17
CA ALA A 76 2.76 14.95 4.87
C ALA A 76 4.01 14.56 5.65
N TRP A 77 5.02 15.42 5.67
CA TRP A 77 6.22 15.17 6.47
C TRP A 77 6.71 16.43 7.17
N SER A 78 7.37 16.22 8.30
CA SER A 78 7.97 17.26 9.13
C SER A 78 9.32 16.81 9.68
N GLY A 79 10.07 17.73 10.28
CA GLY A 79 11.39 17.49 10.88
C GLY A 79 12.47 18.32 10.21
N THR A 80 13.55 17.70 9.75
CA THR A 80 14.67 18.36 9.05
C THR A 80 14.25 19.03 7.74
N SER A 81 13.10 18.64 7.20
CA SER A 81 12.39 19.31 6.12
C SER A 81 10.90 19.21 6.39
N SER A 82 10.09 20.03 5.74
CA SER A 82 8.64 19.89 5.81
C SER A 82 8.04 20.02 4.44
N GLY A 83 6.97 19.30 4.20
CA GLY A 83 6.32 19.29 2.90
C GLY A 83 5.13 18.37 2.88
N PHE A 84 4.45 18.44 1.75
CA PHE A 84 3.22 17.72 1.52
C PHE A 84 3.11 17.37 0.05
N TRP A 85 2.65 16.17 -0.24
CA TRP A 85 2.35 15.73 -1.59
C TRP A 85 0.90 15.26 -1.67
N LEU A 86 0.17 15.85 -2.63
CA LEU A 86 -1.22 15.55 -2.97
C LEU A 86 -1.27 14.44 -4.02
N GLY A 87 -1.34 13.20 -3.57
CA GLY A 87 -1.36 12.03 -4.42
C GLY A 87 -0.30 11.00 -4.06
N VAL A 88 0.11 10.19 -5.04
CA VAL A 88 0.93 9.02 -4.76
C VAL A 88 2.38 9.36 -4.40
N THR A 89 2.87 8.82 -3.29
CA THR A 89 4.31 8.68 -2.99
C THR A 89 4.67 7.20 -2.89
N ALA A 90 5.96 6.88 -2.88
CA ALA A 90 6.40 5.49 -2.76
C ALA A 90 7.70 5.35 -1.98
N ALA A 91 7.89 4.18 -1.39
CA ALA A 91 9.13 3.80 -0.73
C ALA A 91 9.46 2.34 -1.02
N ILE A 92 10.74 1.99 -1.00
CA ILE A 92 11.22 0.63 -1.26
C ILE A 92 12.23 0.22 -0.20
N GLY A 93 12.17 -1.02 0.25
CA GLY A 93 13.12 -1.54 1.20
C GLY A 93 13.04 -3.04 1.34
N SER A 94 13.96 -3.60 2.12
CA SER A 94 13.91 -5.01 2.47
C SER A 94 12.65 -5.32 3.29
N TYR A 95 12.19 -6.57 3.23
CA TYR A 95 11.16 -7.07 4.13
C TYR A 95 11.51 -8.48 4.62
N THR A 96 10.99 -8.82 5.80
CA THR A 96 11.00 -10.16 6.37
C THR A 96 9.55 -10.59 6.61
N PRO A 97 9.08 -11.75 6.08
CA PRO A 97 7.76 -12.26 6.39
C PRO A 97 7.52 -12.34 7.90
N GLY A 98 6.36 -11.86 8.36
CA GLY A 98 5.98 -11.78 9.76
C GLY A 98 6.48 -10.54 10.50
N GLN A 99 7.21 -9.64 9.83
CA GLN A 99 7.75 -8.41 10.42
C GLN A 99 7.27 -7.17 9.64
N VAL A 100 7.40 -6.01 10.25
CA VAL A 100 7.01 -4.69 9.72
C VAL A 100 8.27 -3.90 9.34
N PRO A 101 8.38 -3.37 8.12
CA PRO A 101 9.59 -2.68 7.67
C PRO A 101 9.74 -1.32 8.34
N THR A 102 10.95 -1.01 8.83
CA THR A 102 11.25 0.26 9.53
C THR A 102 12.35 1.10 8.88
N THR A 103 12.89 0.66 7.74
CA THR A 103 13.94 1.41 7.00
C THR A 103 13.71 1.47 5.50
N LEU A 104 12.46 1.67 5.10
CA LEU A 104 12.12 1.94 3.71
C LEU A 104 12.89 3.17 3.20
N THR A 105 13.34 3.13 1.95
CA THR A 105 13.96 4.27 1.27
C THR A 105 12.89 4.97 0.43
N GLU A 106 12.69 6.27 0.66
CA GLU A 106 11.80 7.10 -0.15
C GLU A 106 12.23 7.10 -1.62
N ILE A 107 11.29 6.89 -2.52
CA ILE A 107 11.50 6.93 -3.95
C ILE A 107 11.39 8.40 -4.41
N PRO A 108 12.42 8.96 -5.07
CA PRO A 108 12.35 10.33 -5.58
C PRO A 108 11.39 10.41 -6.77
N THR A 109 10.97 11.62 -7.13
CA THR A 109 10.10 11.81 -8.31
C THR A 109 10.73 11.23 -9.59
N PRO A 110 9.99 10.39 -10.34
CA PRO A 110 10.45 9.90 -11.63
C PRO A 110 10.90 11.04 -12.56
N THR A 111 12.02 10.92 -13.27
CA THR A 111 12.87 9.74 -13.48
C THR A 111 14.18 9.76 -12.66
N ALA A 112 14.21 10.47 -11.54
CA ALA A 112 15.41 10.57 -10.71
C ALA A 112 15.86 9.18 -10.20
N PRO A 113 17.16 8.83 -10.21
CA PRO A 113 17.62 7.53 -9.71
C PRO A 113 17.29 7.30 -8.23
N ILE A 114 16.89 6.07 -7.88
CA ILE A 114 16.70 5.64 -6.49
C ILE A 114 18.10 5.40 -5.88
N ASN A 115 18.67 6.42 -5.28
CA ASN A 115 19.95 6.30 -4.56
C ASN A 115 19.69 5.65 -3.18
N ALA A 116 19.56 4.31 -3.14
CA ALA A 116 19.32 3.57 -1.90
C ALA A 116 20.62 3.05 -1.26
N PRO A 117 20.75 3.06 0.09
CA PRO A 117 19.83 3.65 1.05
C PRO A 117 19.89 5.19 1.06
N SER A 118 18.76 5.85 1.30
CA SER A 118 18.66 7.32 1.39
C SER A 118 17.69 7.73 2.50
N ASN A 119 17.98 8.86 3.14
CA ASN A 119 17.14 9.51 4.15
C ASN A 119 16.45 10.78 3.63
N ARG A 120 16.29 10.92 2.31
CA ARG A 120 15.52 12.03 1.71
C ARG A 120 14.05 11.93 2.13
N PRO A 121 13.34 13.06 2.25
CA PRO A 121 11.90 13.04 2.51
C PRO A 121 11.13 12.41 1.35
N PRO A 122 9.84 12.09 1.55
CA PRO A 122 8.95 11.64 0.49
C PRO A 122 8.95 12.56 -0.73
N SER A 123 8.63 12.00 -1.89
CA SER A 123 8.50 12.73 -3.16
C SER A 123 7.37 12.13 -3.99
N GLY A 124 6.78 12.95 -4.85
CA GLY A 124 5.67 12.54 -5.69
C GLY A 124 6.06 11.48 -6.71
N LEU A 125 5.35 10.35 -6.72
CA LEU A 125 5.46 9.32 -7.75
C LEU A 125 4.58 9.67 -8.95
N LEU A 126 3.28 9.87 -8.75
CA LEU A 126 2.34 10.29 -9.80
C LEU A 126 2.15 11.81 -9.78
N PRO A 127 1.99 12.46 -10.94
CA PRO A 127 1.68 13.89 -10.98
C PRO A 127 0.30 14.19 -10.38
N VAL A 128 0.16 15.40 -9.82
CA VAL A 128 -1.12 15.98 -9.44
C VAL A 128 -1.96 16.17 -10.71
N PRO A 129 -3.23 15.69 -10.76
CA PRO A 129 -4.03 15.78 -11.96
C PRO A 129 -4.54 17.21 -12.16
N SER A 130 -4.84 17.56 -13.42
CA SER A 130 -5.39 18.88 -13.78
C SER A 130 -6.77 18.75 -14.42
N GLY A 131 -7.53 19.86 -14.39
CA GLY A 131 -8.84 19.97 -15.02
C GLY A 131 -9.93 19.13 -14.36
N LEU A 132 -9.78 18.81 -13.07
CA LEU A 132 -10.86 18.31 -12.23
C LEU A 132 -11.78 19.46 -11.81
N VAL A 133 -13.06 19.16 -11.56
CA VAL A 133 -14.09 20.15 -11.24
C VAL A 133 -14.84 19.82 -9.95
N LEU A 134 -15.23 20.86 -9.23
CA LEU A 134 -16.17 20.78 -8.12
C LEU A 134 -17.58 20.42 -8.64
N PRO A 135 -18.49 19.93 -7.77
CA PRO A 135 -19.87 19.62 -8.17
C PRO A 135 -20.65 20.79 -8.79
N ASN A 136 -20.25 22.04 -8.49
CA ASN A 136 -20.83 23.25 -9.09
C ASN A 136 -20.18 23.66 -10.43
N GLY A 137 -19.23 22.86 -10.95
CA GLY A 137 -18.51 23.10 -12.20
C GLY A 137 -17.28 24.01 -12.08
N ALA A 138 -16.97 24.56 -10.91
CA ALA A 138 -15.76 25.35 -10.70
C ALA A 138 -14.49 24.47 -10.69
N ASN A 139 -13.32 25.05 -10.95
CA ASN A 139 -12.07 24.29 -10.91
C ASN A 139 -11.81 23.69 -9.52
N CYS A 140 -11.38 22.43 -9.50
CA CYS A 140 -10.94 21.76 -8.28
C CYS A 140 -9.52 22.16 -7.88
N GLN A 141 -9.32 23.45 -7.60
CA GLN A 141 -8.04 23.99 -7.14
C GLN A 141 -8.30 25.32 -6.42
N VAL A 142 -9.03 25.25 -5.31
CA VAL A 142 -9.35 26.42 -4.48
C VAL A 142 -8.48 26.36 -3.22
N PRO A 143 -7.47 27.24 -3.09
CA PRO A 143 -6.55 27.23 -1.96
C PRO A 143 -7.28 27.16 -0.62
N GLY A 144 -6.90 26.20 0.24
CA GLY A 144 -7.50 25.98 1.55
C GLY A 144 -8.90 25.35 1.55
N SER A 145 -9.49 25.06 0.38
CA SER A 145 -10.87 24.56 0.28
C SER A 145 -11.03 23.31 -0.58
N SER A 146 -10.30 23.20 -1.69
CA SER A 146 -10.34 22.03 -2.56
C SER A 146 -9.04 21.82 -3.30
N TYR A 147 -8.75 20.56 -3.61
CA TYR A 147 -7.56 20.20 -4.36
C TYR A 147 -7.78 18.94 -5.22
N PRO A 148 -7.05 18.83 -6.33
CA PRO A 148 -7.02 17.61 -7.11
C PRO A 148 -5.92 16.68 -6.58
N ALA A 149 -6.16 15.37 -6.60
CA ALA A 149 -5.15 14.38 -6.24
C ALA A 149 -5.28 13.12 -7.11
N SER A 150 -4.14 12.47 -7.37
CA SER A 150 -4.10 11.13 -7.97
C SER A 150 -3.87 10.15 -6.83
N TRP A 151 -4.87 9.36 -6.45
CA TRP A 151 -4.75 8.36 -5.38
C TRP A 151 -4.61 6.95 -5.96
N ALA A 152 -3.63 6.19 -5.48
CA ALA A 152 -3.51 4.79 -5.84
C ALA A 152 -4.68 4.00 -5.25
N SER A 153 -5.18 3.02 -6.00
CA SER A 153 -6.22 2.09 -5.54
C SER A 153 -5.73 0.64 -5.43
N GLY A 154 -4.41 0.44 -5.54
CA GLY A 154 -3.74 -0.85 -5.39
C GLY A 154 -2.38 -0.89 -6.09
N VAL A 155 -1.70 -2.02 -6.00
CA VAL A 155 -0.48 -2.31 -6.75
C VAL A 155 -0.37 -3.81 -6.98
N ALA A 156 0.05 -4.24 -8.17
CA ALA A 156 0.39 -5.65 -8.40
C ALA A 156 1.61 -5.80 -9.28
N GLN A 157 2.42 -6.81 -9.00
CA GLN A 157 3.45 -7.24 -9.92
C GLN A 157 2.82 -7.72 -11.23
N GLN A 158 3.33 -7.25 -12.37
CA GLN A 158 2.86 -7.74 -13.66
C GLN A 158 3.35 -9.19 -13.92
N PRO A 159 2.58 -10.01 -14.67
CA PRO A 159 2.98 -11.37 -15.00
C PRO A 159 4.27 -11.48 -15.81
N SER A 160 4.76 -12.72 -15.99
CA SER A 160 5.81 -13.09 -16.96
C SER A 160 7.18 -12.46 -16.72
N GLY A 161 7.62 -12.35 -15.47
CA GLY A 161 8.95 -11.82 -15.14
C GLY A 161 9.13 -10.35 -15.53
N SER A 162 8.02 -9.62 -15.72
CA SER A 162 8.05 -8.18 -15.97
C SER A 162 8.81 -7.47 -14.85
N ALA A 163 9.65 -6.51 -15.23
CA ALA A 163 10.31 -5.60 -14.30
C ALA A 163 9.36 -4.52 -13.74
N LYS A 164 8.07 -4.54 -14.13
CA LYS A 164 7.10 -3.51 -13.79
C LYS A 164 6.04 -4.00 -12.81
N VAL A 165 5.50 -3.05 -12.07
CA VAL A 165 4.23 -3.18 -11.34
C VAL A 165 3.15 -2.38 -12.06
N LEU A 166 1.90 -2.79 -11.91
CA LEU A 166 0.73 -2.03 -12.34
C LEU A 166 0.16 -1.27 -11.15
N LEU A 167 -0.08 0.03 -11.35
CA LEU A 167 -0.70 0.93 -10.38
C LEU A 167 -2.03 1.42 -10.94
N PRO A 168 -3.17 0.88 -10.49
CA PRO A 168 -4.45 1.55 -10.65
C PRO A 168 -4.50 2.80 -9.77
N TYR A 169 -5.11 3.85 -10.32
CA TYR A 169 -5.29 5.12 -9.63
C TYR A 169 -6.63 5.76 -9.99
N ALA A 170 -7.10 6.62 -9.09
CA ALA A 170 -8.26 7.46 -9.29
C ALA A 170 -7.83 8.92 -9.18
N ASP A 171 -8.31 9.76 -10.11
CA ASP A 171 -8.18 11.21 -9.97
C ASP A 171 -9.41 11.72 -9.23
N VAL A 172 -9.16 12.37 -8.09
CA VAL A 172 -10.19 12.83 -7.18
C VAL A 172 -10.11 14.34 -6.98
N CYS A 173 -11.28 14.96 -6.89
CA CYS A 173 -11.43 16.29 -6.35
C CYS A 173 -11.84 16.18 -4.87
N VAL A 174 -10.95 16.60 -3.97
CA VAL A 174 -11.26 16.69 -2.53
C VAL A 174 -11.81 18.07 -2.23
N HIS A 175 -12.92 18.16 -1.52
CA HIS A 175 -13.56 19.42 -1.14
C HIS A 175 -14.32 19.30 0.18
N GLY A 176 -14.74 20.42 0.78
CA GLY A 176 -15.43 20.42 2.09
C GLY A 176 -16.76 19.65 2.16
N GLY A 177 -17.30 19.21 1.02
CA GLY A 177 -18.50 18.39 0.94
C GLY A 177 -18.23 16.90 0.71
N GLY A 178 -16.97 16.48 0.58
CA GLY A 178 -16.58 15.10 0.32
C GLY A 178 -15.52 14.97 -0.77
N ILE A 179 -15.53 13.80 -1.42
CA ILE A 179 -14.58 13.44 -2.48
C ILE A 179 -15.39 13.12 -3.73
N THR A 180 -15.08 13.80 -4.83
CA THR A 180 -15.64 13.46 -6.15
C THR A 180 -14.57 12.73 -6.96
N THR A 181 -14.82 11.47 -7.30
CA THR A 181 -13.92 10.71 -8.19
C THR A 181 -14.33 10.92 -9.62
N GLU A 182 -13.51 11.60 -10.41
CA GLU A 182 -13.86 11.98 -11.79
C GLU A 182 -13.21 11.08 -12.82
N ARG A 183 -12.06 10.46 -12.50
CA ARG A 183 -11.30 9.63 -13.45
C ARG A 183 -10.75 8.39 -12.77
N PHE A 184 -10.65 7.33 -13.55
CA PHE A 184 -9.93 6.11 -13.19
C PHE A 184 -8.92 5.77 -14.27
N GLY A 185 -7.72 5.38 -13.86
CA GLY A 185 -6.63 5.07 -14.76
C GLY A 185 -5.70 3.96 -14.26
N LEU A 186 -4.78 3.58 -15.13
CA LEU A 186 -3.74 2.60 -14.88
C LEU A 186 -2.41 3.17 -15.35
N VAL A 187 -1.33 2.88 -14.63
CA VAL A 187 0.03 3.21 -15.04
C VAL A 187 0.99 2.08 -14.67
N GLU A 188 1.94 1.82 -15.55
CA GLU A 188 3.01 0.86 -15.28
C GLU A 188 4.20 1.59 -14.64
N TYR A 189 4.73 1.04 -13.55
CA TYR A 189 5.89 1.59 -12.86
C TYR A 189 7.04 0.58 -12.85
N ASN A 190 8.22 1.00 -13.29
CA ASN A 190 9.45 0.22 -13.17
C ASN A 190 10.31 0.77 -12.01
N PRO A 191 10.36 0.08 -10.86
CA PRO A 191 11.17 0.51 -9.72
C PRO A 191 12.68 0.44 -9.98
N SER A 192 13.18 -0.42 -10.89
CA SER A 192 14.63 -0.50 -11.13
C SER A 192 15.19 0.73 -11.87
N THR A 193 14.36 1.37 -12.69
CA THR A 193 14.72 2.57 -13.45
C THR A 193 14.03 3.84 -12.94
N ASN A 194 13.18 3.72 -11.92
CA ASN A 194 12.28 4.76 -11.45
C ASN A 194 11.50 5.46 -12.57
N THR A 195 10.86 4.69 -13.46
CA THR A 195 10.12 5.24 -14.60
C THR A 195 8.67 4.82 -14.60
N LEU A 196 7.80 5.77 -14.95
CA LEU A 196 6.40 5.53 -15.27
C LEU A 196 6.24 5.38 -16.78
N SER A 197 5.39 4.45 -17.19
CA SER A 197 5.07 4.23 -18.61
C SER A 197 3.62 3.79 -18.76
N GLY A 198 3.05 4.02 -19.94
CA GLY A 198 1.72 3.52 -20.25
C GLY A 198 0.62 4.09 -19.35
N GLN A 199 0.76 5.33 -18.85
CA GLN A 199 -0.32 5.98 -18.11
C GLN A 199 -1.54 6.15 -19.04
N LYS A 200 -2.66 5.57 -18.64
CA LYS A 200 -3.92 5.59 -19.40
C LYS A 200 -5.07 5.93 -18.47
N GLN A 201 -5.78 7.00 -18.78
CA GLN A 201 -7.12 7.25 -18.26
C GLN A 201 -8.10 6.31 -18.97
N VAL A 202 -8.79 5.48 -18.20
CA VAL A 202 -9.69 4.44 -18.71
C VAL A 202 -11.14 4.92 -18.71
N PHE A 203 -11.56 5.55 -17.61
CA PHE A 203 -12.88 6.13 -17.44
C PHE A 203 -12.77 7.57 -16.98
N SER A 204 -13.71 8.40 -17.42
CA SER A 204 -13.82 9.79 -16.97
C SER A 204 -15.26 10.28 -16.99
N SER A 205 -15.54 11.22 -16.10
CA SER A 205 -16.79 11.96 -15.98
C SER A 205 -16.47 13.34 -15.41
N THR A 206 -17.26 14.36 -15.74
CA THR A 206 -17.21 15.68 -15.08
C THR A 206 -18.02 15.72 -13.78
N SER A 207 -18.42 14.55 -13.31
CA SER A 207 -19.17 14.29 -12.09
C SER A 207 -18.67 12.98 -11.49
N GLN A 208 -19.19 12.59 -10.33
CA GLN A 208 -18.86 11.33 -9.69
C GLN A 208 -18.95 10.14 -10.66
N LEU A 209 -17.85 9.41 -10.83
CA LEU A 209 -17.84 8.15 -11.56
C LEU A 209 -18.74 7.12 -10.87
N PRO A 210 -19.47 6.29 -11.63
CA PRO A 210 -20.12 5.11 -11.09
C PRO A 210 -19.10 4.25 -10.35
N PHE A 211 -19.43 3.78 -9.14
CA PHE A 211 -18.48 3.06 -8.28
C PHE A 211 -17.91 1.79 -8.94
N GLN A 212 -18.65 1.16 -9.86
CA GLN A 212 -18.19 -0.01 -10.61
C GLN A 212 -17.01 0.34 -11.54
N LYS A 213 -16.81 1.62 -11.87
CA LYS A 213 -15.69 2.13 -12.69
C LYS A 213 -14.58 2.75 -11.84
N ILE A 214 -14.76 2.82 -10.52
CA ILE A 214 -13.72 3.23 -9.56
C ILE A 214 -13.10 1.94 -9.06
N LEU A 215 -12.06 1.51 -9.76
CA LEU A 215 -11.51 0.18 -9.65
C LEU A 215 -10.20 0.20 -8.85
N GLY A 216 -9.89 -0.89 -8.17
CA GLY A 216 -8.67 -1.06 -7.39
C GLY A 216 -8.33 -2.53 -7.16
N SER A 217 -7.36 -2.79 -6.28
CA SER A 217 -6.92 -4.15 -5.90
C SER A 217 -6.62 -5.04 -7.12
N PRO A 218 -5.61 -4.68 -7.93
CA PRO A 218 -5.33 -5.37 -9.19
C PRO A 218 -4.85 -6.81 -8.91
N ILE A 219 -5.47 -7.81 -9.53
CA ILE A 219 -5.03 -9.22 -9.42
C ILE A 219 -4.89 -9.81 -10.82
N PHE A 220 -3.71 -10.31 -11.15
CA PHE A 220 -3.50 -11.06 -12.39
C PHE A 220 -3.79 -12.54 -12.20
N SER A 221 -4.75 -13.08 -12.94
CA SER A 221 -5.09 -14.52 -12.87
C SER A 221 -5.75 -15.00 -14.16
N GLY A 222 -5.44 -16.23 -14.59
CA GLY A 222 -6.12 -16.88 -15.73
C GLY A 222 -6.12 -16.07 -17.04
N GLY A 223 -5.07 -15.28 -17.31
CA GLY A 223 -4.98 -14.43 -18.51
C GLY A 223 -5.72 -13.09 -18.43
N TYR A 224 -6.27 -12.74 -17.27
CA TYR A 224 -6.98 -11.48 -17.03
C TYR A 224 -6.32 -10.67 -15.91
N LEU A 225 -6.51 -9.35 -16.00
CA LEU A 225 -6.40 -8.43 -14.88
C LEU A 225 -7.79 -8.27 -14.27
N TYR A 226 -7.94 -8.64 -13.01
CA TYR A 226 -9.14 -8.43 -12.22
C TYR A 226 -8.97 -7.18 -11.35
N LEU A 227 -10.05 -6.43 -11.19
CA LEU A 227 -10.12 -5.22 -10.39
C LEU A 227 -11.44 -5.18 -9.63
N PHE A 228 -11.43 -4.60 -8.44
CA PHE A 228 -12.57 -4.56 -7.55
C PHE A 228 -13.10 -3.13 -7.47
N GLY A 229 -14.42 -3.00 -7.49
CA GLY A 229 -15.12 -1.78 -7.13
C GLY A 229 -16.00 -2.03 -5.91
N TYR A 230 -16.31 -1.01 -5.13
CA TYR A 230 -17.17 -1.16 -3.95
C TYR A 230 -17.97 0.11 -3.69
N ILE A 231 -19.07 -0.06 -2.96
CA ILE A 231 -19.89 1.05 -2.47
C ILE A 231 -20.57 0.65 -1.17
N CYS A 232 -20.65 1.61 -0.24
CA CYS A 232 -21.56 1.50 0.88
C CYS A 232 -22.94 2.04 0.47
N ASP A 233 -23.95 1.18 0.45
CA ASP A 233 -25.32 1.56 0.05
C ASP A 233 -26.11 2.16 1.20
N SER A 234 -25.78 1.79 2.45
CA SER A 234 -26.35 2.38 3.65
C SER A 234 -25.26 2.72 4.65
N GLN A 235 -24.97 4.01 4.81
CA GLN A 235 -23.98 4.51 5.75
C GLN A 235 -24.67 5.22 6.92
N ALA A 236 -24.25 4.90 8.13
CA ALA A 236 -24.70 5.59 9.34
C ALA A 236 -23.55 5.67 10.35
N PHE A 237 -23.32 6.85 10.91
CA PHE A 237 -22.32 7.09 11.97
C PHE A 237 -20.92 6.49 11.66
N GLY A 238 -20.46 6.63 10.42
CA GLY A 238 -19.14 6.12 9.99
C GLY A 238 -19.06 4.59 9.84
N ALA A 239 -20.19 3.89 9.87
CA ALA A 239 -20.28 2.45 9.61
C ALA A 239 -21.08 2.18 8.34
N CYS A 240 -20.72 1.10 7.64
CA CYS A 240 -21.50 0.58 6.54
C CYS A 240 -22.48 -0.50 7.02
N GLY A 241 -23.78 -0.25 6.91
CA GLY A 241 -24.83 -1.20 7.26
C GLY A 241 -25.03 -2.29 6.21
N SER A 242 -24.93 -1.90 4.94
CA SER A 242 -24.99 -2.76 3.75
C SER A 242 -24.28 -2.09 2.58
N GLY A 243 -23.69 -2.89 1.70
CA GLY A 243 -23.15 -2.39 0.44
C GLY A 243 -22.85 -3.49 -0.54
N ARG A 244 -22.02 -3.18 -1.54
CA ARG A 244 -21.68 -4.08 -2.64
C ARG A 244 -20.19 -4.04 -2.90
N VAL A 245 -19.63 -5.21 -3.23
CA VAL A 245 -18.27 -5.35 -3.77
C VAL A 245 -18.40 -6.01 -5.12
N THR A 246 -18.06 -5.32 -6.19
CA THR A 246 -18.19 -5.78 -7.58
C THR A 246 -16.83 -6.13 -8.17
N LEU A 247 -16.84 -7.03 -9.16
CA LEU A 247 -15.63 -7.46 -9.85
C LEU A 247 -15.68 -7.09 -11.33
N ALA A 248 -14.62 -6.44 -11.80
CA ALA A 248 -14.36 -6.20 -13.20
C ALA A 248 -13.15 -7.02 -13.66
N ARG A 249 -13.07 -7.31 -14.95
CA ARG A 249 -11.87 -7.86 -15.59
C ARG A 249 -11.62 -7.26 -16.95
N VAL A 250 -10.35 -7.28 -17.34
CA VAL A 250 -9.87 -6.96 -18.69
C VAL A 250 -8.77 -7.98 -19.04
N SER A 251 -8.47 -8.17 -20.32
CA SER A 251 -7.31 -9.00 -20.72
C SER A 251 -6.04 -8.56 -19.99
N ALA A 252 -5.19 -9.50 -19.57
CA ALA A 252 -3.91 -9.20 -18.93
C ALA A 252 -2.89 -8.56 -19.89
N THR A 253 -3.22 -8.39 -21.18
CA THR A 253 -2.37 -7.70 -22.15
C THR A 253 -2.43 -6.18 -21.96
N ALA A 254 -1.29 -5.52 -21.78
CA ALA A 254 -1.18 -4.09 -21.52
C ALA A 254 -1.94 -3.19 -22.53
N SER A 255 -1.96 -3.57 -23.81
CA SER A 255 -2.69 -2.83 -24.85
C SER A 255 -4.22 -2.80 -24.63
N SER A 256 -4.77 -3.73 -23.86
CA SER A 256 -6.21 -3.81 -23.59
C SER A 256 -6.67 -2.88 -22.46
N TRP A 257 -5.75 -2.46 -21.59
CA TRP A 257 -6.07 -1.79 -20.33
C TRP A 257 -6.59 -0.36 -20.49
N GLY A 258 -6.11 0.36 -21.50
CA GLY A 258 -6.45 1.76 -21.72
C GLY A 258 -7.80 2.01 -22.40
N THR A 259 -8.57 0.96 -22.71
CA THR A 259 -9.84 1.08 -23.45
C THR A 259 -11.00 0.59 -22.60
N GLY A 260 -11.83 1.51 -22.10
CA GLY A 260 -12.94 1.20 -21.19
C GLY A 260 -13.94 0.16 -21.71
N SER A 261 -14.17 0.08 -23.03
CA SER A 261 -15.07 -0.91 -23.64
C SER A 261 -14.54 -2.35 -23.61
N ASN A 262 -13.26 -2.56 -23.26
CA ASN A 262 -12.70 -3.90 -23.07
C ASN A 262 -13.04 -4.50 -21.71
N TYR A 263 -13.50 -3.68 -20.75
CA TYR A 263 -13.79 -4.14 -19.40
C TYR A 263 -15.09 -4.93 -19.39
N ARG A 264 -15.11 -5.98 -18.58
CA ARG A 264 -16.28 -6.81 -18.35
C ARG A 264 -16.55 -6.91 -16.85
N TYR A 265 -17.82 -6.91 -16.49
CA TYR A 265 -18.27 -6.86 -15.10
C TYR A 265 -19.04 -8.13 -14.76
N TRP A 266 -18.75 -8.69 -13.59
CA TRP A 266 -19.35 -9.94 -13.14
C TRP A 266 -20.81 -9.74 -12.70
N THR A 267 -21.72 -10.51 -13.29
CA THR A 267 -23.17 -10.43 -13.03
C THR A 267 -23.65 -11.47 -12.00
N GLY A 268 -22.73 -12.17 -11.33
CA GLY A 268 -23.05 -13.31 -10.46
C GLY A 268 -23.03 -14.66 -11.18
N SER A 269 -23.15 -14.66 -12.51
CA SER A 269 -23.16 -15.88 -13.33
C SER A 269 -22.43 -15.75 -14.68
N ALA A 270 -22.29 -14.52 -15.19
CA ALA A 270 -21.65 -14.24 -16.46
C ALA A 270 -20.88 -12.91 -16.43
N TRP A 271 -20.22 -12.59 -17.54
CA TRP A 271 -19.47 -11.35 -17.72
C TRP A 271 -20.22 -10.43 -18.69
N SER A 272 -20.61 -9.23 -18.24
CA SER A 272 -21.31 -8.23 -19.05
C SER A 272 -20.40 -7.08 -19.45
N ALA A 273 -20.66 -6.43 -20.58
CA ALA A 273 -20.05 -5.14 -20.92
C ALA A 273 -20.69 -3.96 -20.16
N ASP A 274 -21.91 -4.15 -19.66
CA ASP A 274 -22.62 -3.15 -18.87
C ASP A 274 -22.21 -3.23 -17.39
N HIS A 275 -21.53 -2.20 -16.91
CA HIS A 275 -21.17 -2.03 -15.50
C HIS A 275 -22.36 -1.97 -14.54
N ASN A 276 -23.55 -1.56 -14.99
CA ASN A 276 -24.74 -1.52 -14.14
C ASN A 276 -25.30 -2.91 -13.85
N ALA A 277 -24.95 -3.92 -14.65
CA ALA A 277 -25.33 -5.31 -14.43
C ALA A 277 -24.44 -6.02 -13.38
N ALA A 278 -23.42 -5.34 -12.85
CA ALA A 278 -22.52 -5.91 -11.87
C ALA A 278 -23.23 -6.19 -10.55
N THR A 279 -23.03 -7.38 -9.99
CA THR A 279 -23.59 -7.77 -8.69
C THR A 279 -22.48 -7.89 -7.64
N SER A 280 -22.86 -7.84 -6.36
CA SER A 280 -21.90 -8.08 -5.29
C SER A 280 -21.35 -9.52 -5.36
N ILE A 281 -20.03 -9.70 -5.26
CA ILE A 281 -19.37 -11.00 -5.12
C ILE A 281 -19.33 -11.47 -3.66
N LEU A 282 -19.52 -10.56 -2.71
CA LEU A 282 -19.53 -10.86 -1.27
C LEU A 282 -20.97 -10.89 -0.75
N PRO A 283 -21.43 -12.00 -0.16
CA PRO A 283 -22.75 -12.08 0.45
C PRO A 283 -22.80 -11.25 1.74
N GLY A 284 -23.75 -10.31 1.85
CA GLY A 284 -23.84 -9.45 3.05
C GLY A 284 -22.65 -8.50 3.21
N ALA A 285 -22.10 -8.00 2.09
CA ALA A 285 -21.05 -6.99 2.08
C ALA A 285 -21.49 -5.71 2.81
N LYS A 286 -20.54 -5.08 3.47
CA LYS A 286 -20.63 -3.85 4.25
C LYS A 286 -19.34 -3.02 4.07
N PRO A 287 -18.92 -2.73 2.83
CA PRO A 287 -17.61 -2.14 2.59
C PRO A 287 -17.65 -0.63 2.83
N LEU A 288 -16.99 -0.17 3.89
CA LEU A 288 -16.49 1.20 3.95
C LEU A 288 -15.24 1.35 3.07
N ALA A 289 -14.39 0.31 3.06
CA ALA A 289 -13.30 0.14 2.10
C ALA A 289 -13.04 -1.35 1.88
N VAL A 290 -12.46 -1.72 0.73
CA VAL A 290 -11.99 -3.09 0.46
C VAL A 290 -10.62 -3.12 -0.16
N HIS A 291 -9.89 -4.17 0.18
CA HIS A 291 -8.63 -4.52 -0.46
C HIS A 291 -8.59 -6.01 -0.77
N ALA A 292 -8.33 -6.35 -2.03
CA ALA A 292 -8.23 -7.74 -2.47
C ALA A 292 -6.80 -8.06 -2.92
N GLU A 293 -6.31 -9.24 -2.58
CA GLU A 293 -4.98 -9.71 -3.00
C GLU A 293 -4.92 -11.24 -3.17
N ASP A 294 -3.90 -11.72 -3.88
CA ASP A 294 -3.62 -13.14 -4.04
C ASP A 294 -2.62 -13.64 -2.98
N PHE A 295 -3.10 -14.48 -2.07
CA PHE A 295 -2.31 -15.16 -1.03
C PHE A 295 -2.17 -16.66 -1.34
N GLY A 296 -2.31 -17.06 -2.60
CA GLY A 296 -2.17 -18.43 -3.08
C GLY A 296 -0.82 -19.05 -2.73
N ALA A 297 0.26 -18.27 -2.75
CA ALA A 297 1.60 -18.70 -2.34
C ALA A 297 1.68 -19.13 -0.86
N LEU A 298 0.75 -18.68 -0.02
CA LEU A 298 0.61 -19.07 1.39
C LEU A 298 -0.47 -20.14 1.61
N GLY A 299 -1.05 -20.68 0.52
CA GLY A 299 -2.17 -21.62 0.57
C GLY A 299 -3.48 -20.97 1.03
N LYS A 300 -3.62 -19.65 0.92
CA LYS A 300 -4.80 -18.93 1.43
C LYS A 300 -5.81 -18.54 0.36
N GLY A 301 -5.45 -18.68 -0.92
CA GLY A 301 -6.27 -18.29 -2.06
C GLY A 301 -6.33 -16.77 -2.19
N PHE A 302 -7.44 -16.27 -2.76
CA PHE A 302 -7.73 -14.85 -2.79
C PHE A 302 -8.29 -14.40 -1.45
N VAL A 303 -7.84 -13.25 -0.97
CA VAL A 303 -8.26 -12.67 0.31
C VAL A 303 -8.81 -11.28 0.04
N ILE A 304 -9.94 -10.94 0.68
CA ILE A 304 -10.42 -9.56 0.77
C ILE A 304 -10.41 -9.13 2.23
N VAL A 305 -9.70 -8.03 2.51
CA VAL A 305 -9.84 -7.27 3.75
C VAL A 305 -10.94 -6.24 3.52
N GLU A 306 -12.02 -6.32 4.28
CA GLU A 306 -13.15 -5.40 4.23
C GLU A 306 -13.21 -4.61 5.53
N GLN A 307 -12.97 -3.30 5.42
CA GLN A 307 -13.22 -2.36 6.51
C GLN A 307 -14.73 -2.08 6.56
N ILE A 308 -15.32 -2.19 7.75
CA ILE A 308 -16.78 -2.10 7.93
C ILE A 308 -17.18 -0.77 8.55
N ASP A 309 -16.32 -0.20 9.38
CA ASP A 309 -16.53 1.10 10.00
C ASP A 309 -15.22 1.85 10.24
N ILE A 310 -15.37 3.10 10.66
CA ILE A 310 -14.28 3.96 11.10
C ILE A 310 -13.77 3.60 12.50
N GLY A 311 -14.46 2.74 13.25
CA GLY A 311 -14.17 2.41 14.64
C GLY A 311 -13.13 1.31 14.83
N GLY A 312 -12.58 0.76 13.74
CA GLY A 312 -11.60 -0.33 13.82
C GLY A 312 -12.05 -1.62 13.15
N ASN A 313 -13.34 -1.80 12.87
CA ASN A 313 -13.87 -3.14 12.63
C ASN A 313 -13.66 -3.60 11.17
N PHE A 314 -13.29 -4.87 11.04
CA PHE A 314 -13.04 -5.49 9.74
C PHE A 314 -13.52 -6.94 9.65
N ARG A 315 -13.65 -7.39 8.39
CA ARG A 315 -13.86 -8.79 7.97
C ARG A 315 -12.73 -9.22 7.04
N ILE A 316 -12.30 -10.47 7.18
CA ILE A 316 -11.42 -11.14 6.23
C ILE A 316 -12.23 -12.21 5.49
N TRP A 317 -12.34 -12.04 4.19
CA TRP A 317 -12.98 -12.97 3.27
C TRP A 317 -11.93 -13.79 2.54
N ARG A 318 -12.22 -15.06 2.30
CA ARG A 318 -11.35 -15.94 1.52
C ARG A 318 -12.15 -16.69 0.46
N SER A 319 -11.50 -16.94 -0.68
CA SER A 319 -12.00 -17.83 -1.73
C SER A 319 -10.85 -18.38 -2.57
N ASN A 320 -11.08 -19.53 -3.21
CA ASN A 320 -10.19 -20.07 -4.26
C ASN A 320 -10.56 -19.57 -5.67
N SER A 321 -11.63 -18.77 -5.79
CA SER A 321 -12.08 -18.15 -7.04
C SER A 321 -12.44 -16.68 -6.81
N LEU A 322 -12.08 -15.81 -7.75
CA LEU A 322 -12.42 -14.40 -7.69
C LEU A 322 -13.94 -14.16 -7.85
N THR A 323 -14.64 -15.02 -8.58
CA THR A 323 -16.05 -14.82 -8.97
C THR A 323 -17.09 -15.34 -7.96
N GLY A 324 -16.66 -16.06 -6.92
CA GLY A 324 -17.59 -16.66 -5.97
C GLY A 324 -16.91 -17.56 -4.95
N GLY A 325 -17.71 -18.21 -4.08
CA GLY A 325 -17.19 -19.07 -3.01
C GLY A 325 -16.60 -18.30 -1.81
N TRP A 326 -16.88 -17.00 -1.74
CA TRP A 326 -16.37 -16.14 -0.67
C TRP A 326 -17.06 -16.44 0.67
N SER A 327 -16.26 -16.67 1.69
CA SER A 327 -16.71 -16.82 3.08
C SER A 327 -15.89 -15.94 4.02
N VAL A 328 -16.53 -15.39 5.04
CA VAL A 328 -15.83 -14.75 6.15
C VAL A 328 -15.05 -15.82 6.91
N THR A 329 -13.76 -15.59 7.07
CA THR A 329 -12.86 -16.48 7.84
C THR A 329 -12.45 -15.85 9.17
N ARG A 330 -12.46 -14.52 9.23
CA ARG A 330 -12.11 -13.78 10.45
C ARG A 330 -12.89 -12.47 10.52
N THR A 331 -13.17 -12.05 11.75
CA THR A 331 -13.56 -10.68 12.11
C THR A 331 -12.59 -10.15 13.15
N GLY A 332 -12.43 -8.85 13.22
CA GLY A 332 -11.59 -8.24 14.23
C GLY A 332 -11.71 -6.73 14.28
N THR A 333 -10.89 -6.13 15.14
CA THR A 333 -10.80 -4.69 15.32
C THR A 333 -9.32 -4.31 15.26
N ALA A 334 -8.97 -3.34 14.40
CA ALA A 334 -7.64 -2.76 14.38
C ALA A 334 -7.43 -1.95 15.67
N PRO A 335 -6.26 -2.03 16.32
CA PRO A 335 -6.00 -1.34 17.59
C PRO A 335 -5.62 0.13 17.33
N CYS A 336 -6.52 0.87 16.69
CA CYS A 336 -6.39 2.32 16.56
C CYS A 336 -6.54 2.97 17.94
N GLY A 337 -5.73 4.00 18.21
CA GLY A 337 -5.90 4.79 19.43
C GLY A 337 -7.11 5.73 19.35
N ASP A 338 -7.26 6.56 20.37
CA ASP A 338 -8.41 7.45 20.51
C ASP A 338 -8.57 8.38 19.29
N GLN A 339 -9.77 8.38 18.72
CA GLN A 339 -10.13 9.20 17.56
C GLN A 339 -10.42 10.62 18.02
N GLN A 340 -9.66 11.61 17.55
CA GLN A 340 -10.00 13.03 17.72
C GLN A 340 -10.45 13.62 16.37
N GLY A 341 -11.68 14.16 16.34
CA GLY A 341 -12.20 14.88 15.18
C GLY A 341 -12.54 13.97 13.99
N LEU A 342 -12.10 14.37 12.79
CA LEU A 342 -12.39 13.69 11.51
C LEU A 342 -11.25 12.75 11.08
N ASP A 343 -10.24 12.50 11.92
CA ASP A 343 -9.18 11.56 11.57
C ASP A 343 -9.54 10.15 12.02
N LEU A 344 -9.66 9.25 11.04
CA LEU A 344 -10.38 7.98 11.18
C LEU A 344 -9.44 6.79 11.04
N CYS A 345 -9.72 5.72 11.79
CA CYS A 345 -9.09 4.43 11.58
C CYS A 345 -9.47 3.91 10.17
N ARG A 346 -8.51 3.83 9.25
CA ARG A 346 -8.77 3.56 7.82
C ARG A 346 -7.63 2.81 7.16
N ALA A 347 -7.68 2.66 5.83
CA ALA A 347 -6.57 2.17 5.01
C ALA A 347 -6.18 0.70 5.33
N TYR A 348 -7.16 -0.21 5.29
CA TYR A 348 -6.95 -1.61 5.68
C TYR A 348 -6.50 -2.44 4.50
N PHE A 349 -5.21 -2.81 4.47
CA PHE A 349 -4.63 -3.56 3.35
C PHE A 349 -3.94 -4.82 3.84
N GLY A 350 -4.20 -5.93 3.16
CA GLY A 350 -3.49 -7.19 3.39
C GLY A 350 -2.19 -7.24 2.58
N HIS A 351 -1.14 -7.82 3.15
CA HIS A 351 0.19 -7.80 2.52
C HIS A 351 0.74 -9.21 2.27
N PRO A 352 0.60 -9.77 1.05
CA PRO A 352 1.04 -11.15 0.76
C PRO A 352 2.52 -11.39 1.05
N ALA A 353 3.39 -10.45 0.66
CA ALA A 353 4.83 -10.58 0.87
C ALA A 353 5.22 -10.56 2.36
N LEU A 354 4.53 -9.76 3.17
CA LEU A 354 4.80 -9.67 4.62
C LEU A 354 4.09 -10.77 5.40
N SER A 355 3.10 -11.44 4.82
CA SER A 355 2.31 -12.46 5.49
C SER A 355 3.04 -13.80 5.63
N THR A 356 2.60 -14.61 6.58
CA THR A 356 3.16 -15.95 6.84
C THR A 356 2.08 -17.02 6.64
N SER A 357 2.43 -18.30 6.70
CA SER A 357 1.45 -19.39 6.69
C SER A 357 0.44 -19.34 7.85
N SER A 358 0.79 -18.66 8.94
CA SER A 358 0.03 -18.59 10.20
C SER A 358 -0.69 -17.26 10.41
N ASN A 359 -0.19 -16.16 9.87
CA ASN A 359 -0.78 -14.82 10.03
C ASN A 359 -0.85 -14.04 8.72
N LEU A 360 -1.97 -13.36 8.52
CA LEU A 360 -2.10 -12.21 7.63
C LEU A 360 -1.42 -11.02 8.30
N LEU A 361 -0.52 -10.35 7.60
CA LEU A 361 -0.03 -9.02 7.97
C LEU A 361 -0.94 -8.01 7.29
N MET A 362 -1.60 -7.17 8.09
CA MET A 362 -2.60 -6.20 7.65
C MET A 362 -2.19 -4.81 8.13
N SER A 363 -2.10 -3.85 7.22
CA SER A 363 -1.92 -2.44 7.59
C SER A 363 -3.24 -1.76 7.93
N TYR A 364 -3.13 -0.67 8.67
CA TYR A 364 -4.18 0.29 8.97
C TYR A 364 -3.54 1.64 9.29
N TYR A 365 -4.19 2.74 8.93
CA TYR A 365 -3.84 4.07 9.42
C TYR A 365 -4.39 4.25 10.85
N ASP A 366 -3.50 4.60 11.77
CA ASP A 366 -3.82 4.90 13.17
C ASP A 366 -3.80 6.42 13.40
N PRO A 367 -4.97 7.06 13.60
CA PRO A 367 -5.04 8.51 13.80
C PRO A 367 -4.40 8.95 15.13
N ALA A 368 -4.22 8.06 16.11
CA ALA A 368 -3.61 8.44 17.39
C ALA A 368 -2.10 8.67 17.30
N ASN A 369 -1.46 8.19 16.23
CA ASN A 369 -0.04 8.37 16.01
C ASN A 369 0.32 8.87 14.62
N ASP A 370 -0.67 9.20 13.78
CA ASP A 370 -0.55 9.68 12.41
C ASP A 370 0.26 8.77 11.47
N HIS A 371 0.24 7.44 11.66
CA HIS A 371 1.01 6.51 10.82
C HIS A 371 0.20 5.32 10.31
N VAL A 372 0.67 4.77 9.19
CA VAL A 372 0.36 3.41 8.76
C VAL A 372 1.08 2.43 9.70
N ASN A 373 0.28 1.67 10.44
CA ASN A 373 0.72 0.58 11.30
C ASN A 373 0.40 -0.75 10.62
N VAL A 374 1.11 -1.81 10.98
CA VAL A 374 0.83 -3.18 10.52
C VAL A 374 0.65 -4.08 11.73
N MET A 375 -0.46 -4.82 11.75
CA MET A 375 -0.76 -5.85 12.74
C MET A 375 -0.73 -7.25 12.13
N ALA A 376 -0.57 -8.27 12.97
CA ALA A 376 -0.75 -9.66 12.60
C ALA A 376 -2.18 -10.12 12.95
N VAL A 377 -2.85 -10.75 11.99
CA VAL A 377 -4.17 -11.36 12.16
C VAL A 377 -4.05 -12.86 11.85
N PRO A 378 -4.38 -13.76 12.80
CA PRO A 378 -4.40 -15.19 12.53
C PRO A 378 -5.39 -15.55 11.41
N TRP A 379 -4.98 -16.47 10.52
CA TRP A 379 -5.75 -16.91 9.35
C TRP A 379 -7.07 -17.62 9.65
#